data_AF-A0AAP4BUU5-F1
#
_entry.id   AF-A0AAP4BUU5-F1
#
_cell.length_a   1.000
_cell.length_b   1.000
_cell.length_c   1.000
_cell.angle_alpha   90.00
_cell.angle_beta   90.00
_cell.angle_gamma   90.00
#
_symmetry.space_group_name_H-M   'P 1'
#
loop_
_entity.id
_entity.type
_entity.pdbx_description
1 polymer ?
#
loop_
_entity_poly.entity_id
_entity_poly.type
_entity_poly.pdbx_seq_one_letter_code
_entity_poly.pdbx_strand_id
1 'polypeptide(L)'
;MQPLRPAIRRYPWGSTTLIPELAGQPATGDHIAELWFGAHTAGPAHVVASDDTLISLGDYIAADPHHHLGARVHQHADGRLPFMLKLLAADEPLSLQAHPTRAEAEAGFARENAAGLALDDPQRNYKDPNHKPELIVALTRFRALAGFRPIARTQELFAVLDCSELAPYVEILASASSAGESEQLHALFRRWVTLADDVREGLIRSVVDVASTILADDSACESVAEWILDSLRTVVDLQRRYPGDIGVLSALLLHHVTLEPGQAICLKSGQLHAYLEGMGVEIMANSDNVLRGGLTEKHVDVPELLEVLDFSSVQDPIVEPYSSADGRLRYPAHSDEFVLERVELTCEQPTLRCGHDGPAIVLVTRGAVRCEDQIIRPTEAVWLPAGAAETEFAVAGGEAGGETETSAELFIART
;
A
#
# COMPACT_ATOMS: atom_id res chain seq x y z
N MET A 1 -26.62 -9.49 -3.83
CA MET A 1 -25.45 -8.56 -3.83
C MET A 1 -25.93 -7.11 -3.68
N GLN A 2 -25.05 -6.16 -3.36
CA GLN A 2 -25.39 -4.72 -3.29
C GLN A 2 -24.29 -3.85 -3.92
N PRO A 3 -24.58 -2.93 -4.85
CA PRO A 3 -23.59 -1.97 -5.35
C PRO A 3 -23.02 -1.07 -4.25
N LEU A 4 -21.73 -0.80 -4.34
CA LEU A 4 -21.04 0.14 -3.46
C LEU A 4 -20.74 1.45 -4.19
N ARG A 5 -21.05 2.57 -3.51
CA ARG A 5 -20.49 3.88 -3.82
C ARG A 5 -19.25 4.09 -2.94
N PRO A 6 -18.05 4.21 -3.53
CA PRO A 6 -16.84 4.39 -2.74
C PRO A 6 -16.80 5.76 -2.08
N ALA A 7 -16.05 5.88 -0.98
CA ALA A 7 -15.59 7.19 -0.54
C ALA A 7 -14.42 7.64 -1.42
N ILE A 8 -14.57 8.79 -2.08
CA ILE A 8 -13.55 9.34 -2.98
C ILE A 8 -12.61 10.24 -2.17
N ARG A 9 -11.31 9.92 -2.15
CA ARG A 9 -10.27 10.74 -1.51
C ARG A 9 -9.51 11.53 -2.56
N ARG A 10 -9.54 12.86 -2.45
CA ARG A 10 -8.91 13.81 -3.37
C ARG A 10 -7.68 14.44 -2.75
N TYR A 11 -6.69 13.62 -2.40
CA TYR A 11 -5.44 14.13 -1.83
C TYR A 11 -4.55 14.74 -2.93
N PRO A 12 -3.73 15.75 -2.62
CA PRO A 12 -2.88 16.42 -3.62
C PRO A 12 -1.89 15.50 -4.35
N TRP A 13 -1.42 14.43 -3.70
CA TRP A 13 -0.53 13.45 -4.31
C TRP A 13 -1.22 12.50 -5.30
N GLY A 14 -2.56 12.53 -5.33
CA GLY A 14 -3.38 11.61 -6.10
C GLY A 14 -3.30 11.86 -7.60
N SER A 15 -3.50 10.80 -8.38
CA SER A 15 -3.45 10.94 -9.82
C SER A 15 -4.60 11.75 -10.40
N THR A 16 -4.32 12.54 -11.44
CA THR A 16 -5.35 13.26 -12.20
C THR A 16 -5.92 12.45 -13.37
N THR A 17 -5.29 11.33 -13.73
CA THR A 17 -5.63 10.55 -14.92
C THR A 17 -5.91 9.08 -14.66
N LEU A 18 -5.20 8.41 -13.74
CA LEU A 18 -5.23 6.95 -13.62
C LEU A 18 -6.62 6.36 -13.31
N ILE A 19 -7.33 6.89 -12.29
CA ILE A 19 -8.68 6.42 -11.95
C ILE A 19 -9.71 6.81 -13.03
N PRO A 20 -9.74 8.06 -13.55
CA PRO A 20 -10.59 8.41 -14.69
C PRO A 20 -10.40 7.50 -15.90
N GLU A 21 -9.15 7.25 -16.31
CA GLU A 21 -8.81 6.36 -17.43
C GLU A 21 -9.28 4.93 -17.17
N LEU A 22 -9.07 4.41 -15.96
CA LEU A 22 -9.58 3.10 -15.56
C LEU A 22 -11.09 3.02 -15.70
N ALA A 23 -11.82 4.07 -15.30
CA ALA A 23 -13.27 4.16 -15.42
C ALA A 23 -13.78 4.40 -16.86
N GLY A 24 -12.88 4.53 -17.85
CA GLY A 24 -13.25 4.89 -19.22
C GLY A 24 -13.77 6.32 -19.37
N GLN A 25 -13.38 7.22 -18.46
CA GLN A 25 -13.79 8.62 -18.41
C GLN A 25 -12.61 9.55 -18.76
N PRO A 26 -12.87 10.70 -19.40
CA PRO A 26 -11.80 11.69 -19.60
C PRO A 26 -11.35 12.28 -18.26
N ALA A 27 -10.05 12.54 -18.13
CA ALA A 27 -9.50 13.24 -16.98
C ALA A 27 -10.14 14.64 -16.83
N THR A 28 -10.57 14.98 -15.63
CA THR A 28 -11.16 16.30 -15.33
C THR A 28 -10.12 17.32 -14.89
N GLY A 29 -8.89 16.87 -14.57
CA GLY A 29 -7.85 17.66 -13.93
C GLY A 29 -7.91 17.64 -12.40
N ASP A 30 -8.95 17.04 -11.79
CA ASP A 30 -9.03 16.87 -10.35
C ASP A 30 -8.18 15.67 -9.89
N HIS A 31 -7.49 15.82 -8.76
CA HIS A 31 -6.78 14.70 -8.14
C HIS A 31 -7.77 13.68 -7.56
N ILE A 32 -7.64 12.43 -7.95
CA ILE A 32 -8.31 11.28 -7.34
C ILE A 32 -7.22 10.33 -6.84
N ALA A 33 -6.99 10.36 -5.53
CA ALA A 33 -5.93 9.62 -4.89
C ALA A 33 -6.37 8.18 -4.57
N GLU A 34 -7.58 8.05 -4.00
CA GLU A 34 -8.07 6.75 -3.55
C GLU A 34 -9.59 6.64 -3.74
N LEU A 35 -10.06 5.43 -4.07
CA LEU A 35 -11.45 5.01 -3.92
C LEU A 35 -11.53 3.98 -2.80
N TRP A 36 -12.26 4.27 -1.72
CA TRP A 36 -12.38 3.37 -0.57
C TRP A 36 -13.65 2.54 -0.62
N PHE A 37 -13.47 1.22 -0.50
CA PHE A 37 -14.52 0.22 -0.39
C PHE A 37 -14.41 -0.46 0.98
N GLY A 38 -15.31 -0.12 1.89
CA GLY A 38 -15.29 -0.67 3.24
C GLY A 38 -16.17 0.12 4.21
N ALA A 39 -16.11 -0.26 5.48
CA ALA A 39 -16.91 0.33 6.55
C ALA A 39 -16.09 1.27 7.45
N HIS A 40 -14.99 1.82 6.94
CA HIS A 40 -14.11 2.70 7.71
C HIS A 40 -14.82 4.01 8.09
N THR A 41 -14.77 4.41 9.37
CA THR A 41 -15.57 5.53 9.89
C THR A 41 -15.18 6.88 9.28
N ALA A 42 -13.90 7.09 8.96
CA ALA A 42 -13.41 8.33 8.33
C ALA A 42 -13.80 8.49 6.83
N GLY A 43 -14.34 7.45 6.21
CA GLY A 43 -14.70 7.45 4.79
C GLY A 43 -15.40 6.15 4.38
N PRO A 44 -16.63 5.89 4.86
CA PRO A 44 -17.30 4.63 4.57
C PRO A 44 -17.77 4.62 3.11
N ALA A 45 -17.69 3.44 2.48
CA ALA A 45 -18.47 3.18 1.27
C ALA A 45 -19.96 3.12 1.63
N HIS A 46 -20.81 3.35 0.64
CA HIS A 46 -22.26 3.34 0.83
C HIS A 46 -22.92 2.29 -0.04
N VAL A 47 -23.90 1.58 0.53
CA VAL A 47 -24.84 0.76 -0.21
C VAL A 47 -25.90 1.67 -0.82
N VAL A 48 -26.23 1.42 -2.09
CA VAL A 48 -27.35 2.09 -2.77
C VAL A 48 -28.61 1.25 -2.56
N ALA A 49 -29.54 1.74 -1.74
CA ALA A 49 -30.82 1.08 -1.49
C ALA A 49 -31.76 1.18 -2.70
N SER A 50 -32.85 0.42 -2.69
CA SER A 50 -33.82 0.35 -3.79
C SER A 50 -34.55 1.67 -4.08
N ASP A 51 -34.57 2.60 -3.13
CA ASP A 51 -35.14 3.94 -3.24
C ASP A 51 -34.08 5.02 -3.50
N ASP A 52 -32.89 4.62 -3.97
CA ASP A 52 -31.70 5.44 -4.21
C ASP A 52 -31.11 6.10 -2.95
N THR A 53 -31.56 5.72 -1.74
CA THR A 53 -30.92 6.19 -0.51
C THR A 53 -29.55 5.57 -0.31
N LEU A 54 -28.61 6.36 0.20
CA LEU A 54 -27.26 5.91 0.54
C LEU A 54 -27.20 5.55 2.01
N ILE A 55 -26.90 4.29 2.31
CA ILE A 55 -26.69 3.80 3.67
C ILE A 55 -25.21 3.48 3.81
N SER A 56 -24.54 3.97 4.85
CA SER A 56 -23.12 3.63 5.07
C SER A 56 -22.98 2.11 5.19
N LEU A 57 -21.92 1.53 4.63
CA LEU A 57 -21.72 0.08 4.70
C LEU A 57 -21.61 -0.40 6.16
N GLY A 58 -21.08 0.43 7.06
CA GLY A 58 -21.05 0.16 8.50
C GLY A 58 -22.44 0.05 9.10
N ASP A 59 -23.32 1.02 8.85
CA ASP A 59 -24.71 0.99 9.35
C ASP A 59 -25.52 -0.16 8.73
N TYR A 60 -25.28 -0.45 7.45
CA TYR A 60 -25.89 -1.56 6.74
C TYR A 60 -25.52 -2.90 7.37
N ILE A 61 -24.23 -3.11 7.68
CA ILE A 61 -23.75 -4.30 8.41
C ILE A 61 -24.33 -4.35 9.82
N ALA A 62 -24.37 -3.23 10.54
CA ALA A 62 -24.86 -3.17 11.92
C ALA A 62 -26.35 -3.52 12.06
N ALA A 63 -27.15 -3.36 10.99
CA ALA A 63 -28.56 -3.72 10.99
C ALA A 63 -28.81 -5.24 11.07
N ASP A 64 -27.92 -6.07 10.50
CA ASP A 64 -27.95 -7.52 10.61
C ASP A 64 -26.53 -8.12 10.50
N PRO A 65 -25.71 -8.02 11.56
CA PRO A 65 -24.31 -8.40 11.50
C PRO A 65 -24.12 -9.91 11.29
N HIS A 66 -25.08 -10.74 11.74
CA HIS A 66 -25.02 -12.18 11.53
C HIS A 66 -25.21 -12.54 10.06
N HIS A 67 -26.17 -11.92 9.37
CA HIS A 67 -26.34 -12.12 7.93
C HIS A 67 -25.16 -11.56 7.13
N HIS A 68 -24.69 -10.37 7.49
CA HIS A 68 -23.66 -9.67 6.72
C HIS A 68 -22.27 -10.26 6.89
N LEU A 69 -21.84 -10.53 8.12
CA LEU A 69 -20.48 -11.00 8.42
C LEU A 69 -20.40 -12.53 8.56
N GLY A 70 -21.51 -13.19 8.86
CA GLY A 70 -21.49 -14.60 9.23
C GLY A 70 -20.90 -14.81 10.63
N ALA A 71 -21.13 -16.00 11.19
CA ALA A 71 -20.79 -16.29 12.58
C ALA A 71 -19.28 -16.15 12.87
N ARG A 72 -18.43 -16.63 11.96
CA ARG A 72 -16.96 -16.63 12.12
C ARG A 72 -16.43 -15.21 12.27
N VAL A 73 -16.76 -14.33 11.33
CA VAL A 73 -16.22 -12.96 11.30
C VAL A 73 -16.88 -12.08 12.34
N HIS A 74 -18.19 -12.23 12.57
CA HIS A 74 -18.89 -11.52 13.63
C HIS A 74 -18.21 -11.73 14.99
N GLN A 75 -17.81 -12.98 15.30
CA GLN A 75 -17.13 -13.30 16.56
C GLN A 75 -15.70 -12.76 16.63
N HIS A 76 -14.93 -12.84 15.53
CA HIS A 76 -13.51 -12.46 15.54
C HIS A 76 -13.26 -10.95 15.38
N ALA A 77 -14.16 -10.24 14.70
CA ALA A 77 -14.01 -8.83 14.36
C ALA A 77 -14.97 -7.91 15.13
N ASP A 78 -15.51 -8.37 16.27
CA ASP A 78 -16.43 -7.61 17.14
C ASP A 78 -17.60 -6.97 16.37
N GLY A 79 -18.22 -7.76 15.49
CA GLY A 79 -19.33 -7.31 14.65
C GLY A 79 -19.00 -6.25 13.60
N ARG A 80 -17.72 -6.06 13.24
CA ARG A 80 -17.28 -5.13 12.20
C ARG A 80 -16.68 -5.87 11.00
N LEU A 81 -16.68 -5.22 9.83
CA LEU A 81 -15.85 -5.66 8.71
C LEU A 81 -14.36 -5.47 9.11
N PRO A 82 -13.48 -6.47 9.01
CA PRO A 82 -12.11 -6.35 9.51
C PRO A 82 -11.10 -5.71 8.53
N PHE A 83 -11.49 -5.49 7.27
CA PHE A 83 -10.63 -4.94 6.23
C PHE A 83 -11.26 -3.76 5.49
N MET A 84 -10.42 -3.06 4.75
CA MET A 84 -10.79 -2.04 3.75
C MET A 84 -10.05 -2.33 2.45
N LEU A 85 -10.77 -2.27 1.33
CA LEU A 85 -10.24 -2.40 -0.03
C LEU A 85 -10.18 -1.00 -0.65
N LYS A 86 -9.13 -0.73 -1.43
CA LYS A 86 -8.97 0.53 -2.13
C LYS A 86 -8.48 0.32 -3.55
N LEU A 87 -8.85 1.26 -4.41
CA LEU A 87 -7.99 1.65 -5.52
C LEU A 87 -7.13 2.82 -5.05
N LEU A 88 -5.81 2.70 -5.17
CA LEU A 88 -4.86 3.76 -4.87
C LEU A 88 -4.16 4.17 -6.16
N ALA A 89 -4.07 5.47 -6.42
CA ALA A 89 -3.44 6.04 -7.61
C ALA A 89 -2.56 7.24 -7.22
N ALA A 90 -1.23 7.07 -7.30
CA ALA A 90 -0.25 8.06 -6.89
C ALA A 90 0.49 8.66 -8.10
N ASP A 91 0.46 10.00 -8.22
CA ASP A 91 1.34 10.77 -9.13
C ASP A 91 2.56 11.34 -8.37
N GLU A 92 2.49 11.39 -7.04
CA GLU A 92 3.57 11.86 -6.18
C GLU A 92 3.94 10.86 -5.09
N PRO A 93 5.21 10.82 -4.65
CA PRO A 93 5.62 9.95 -3.55
C PRO A 93 4.89 10.27 -2.26
N LEU A 94 4.34 9.24 -1.63
CA LEU A 94 3.76 9.29 -0.29
C LEU A 94 4.88 9.31 0.77
N SER A 95 4.50 9.67 2.00
CA SER A 95 5.42 9.62 3.14
C SER A 95 5.96 8.22 3.39
N LEU A 96 7.20 8.14 3.87
CA LEU A 96 7.76 6.91 4.45
C LEU A 96 7.01 6.57 5.73
N GLN A 97 6.60 5.32 5.86
CA GLN A 97 5.70 4.86 6.90
C GLN A 97 6.12 3.49 7.43
N ALA A 98 5.84 3.28 8.71
CA ALA A 98 5.83 1.98 9.35
C ALA A 98 4.57 1.86 10.22
N HIS A 99 4.12 0.62 10.41
CA HIS A 99 2.93 0.31 11.19
C HIS A 99 3.31 -0.53 12.41
N PRO A 100 2.78 -0.22 13.59
CA PRO A 100 3.06 -1.00 14.79
C PRO A 100 2.49 -2.43 14.67
N THR A 101 3.03 -3.34 15.47
CA THR A 101 2.35 -4.60 15.80
C THR A 101 1.09 -4.31 16.61
N ARG A 102 0.19 -5.31 16.74
CA ARG A 102 -1.04 -5.12 17.53
C ARG A 102 -0.74 -4.79 18.99
N ALA A 103 0.24 -5.47 19.59
CA ALA A 103 0.61 -5.23 20.98
C ALA A 103 1.15 -3.80 21.20
N GLU A 104 1.99 -3.30 20.28
CA GLU A 104 2.48 -1.92 20.29
C GLU A 104 1.34 -0.92 20.07
N ALA A 105 0.41 -1.21 19.16
CA ALA A 105 -0.76 -0.37 18.90
C ALA A 105 -1.67 -0.24 20.13
N GLU A 106 -1.99 -1.36 20.79
CA GLU A 106 -2.76 -1.38 22.04
C GLU A 106 -2.09 -0.55 23.13
N ALA A 107 -0.78 -0.74 23.32
CA ALA A 107 0.00 -0.02 24.33
C ALA A 107 0.10 1.47 24.01
N GLY A 108 0.43 1.83 22.77
CA GLY A 108 0.55 3.21 22.29
C GLY A 108 -0.77 3.96 22.36
N PHE A 109 -1.86 3.34 21.90
CA PHE A 109 -3.20 3.91 21.96
C PHE A 109 -3.63 4.20 23.41
N ALA A 110 -3.40 3.26 24.33
CA ALA A 110 -3.70 3.44 25.74
C ALA A 110 -2.85 4.55 26.38
N ARG A 111 -1.54 4.61 26.07
CA ARG A 111 -0.62 5.64 26.56
C ARG A 111 -1.07 7.04 26.13
N GLU A 112 -1.31 7.24 24.84
CA GLU A 112 -1.70 8.54 24.30
C GLU A 112 -3.08 8.99 24.81
N ASN A 113 -4.02 8.05 25.01
CA ASN A 113 -5.31 8.35 25.66
C ASN A 113 -5.15 8.78 27.11
N ALA A 114 -4.29 8.09 27.88
CA ALA A 114 -4.00 8.46 29.26
C ALA A 114 -3.32 9.85 29.37
N ALA A 115 -2.56 10.24 28.35
CA ALA A 115 -1.98 11.57 28.22
C ALA A 115 -2.99 12.65 27.76
N GLY A 116 -4.21 12.25 27.36
CA GLY A 116 -5.28 13.17 26.94
C GLY A 116 -5.12 13.72 25.52
N LEU A 117 -4.31 13.08 24.66
CA LEU A 117 -4.16 13.49 23.25
C LEU A 117 -5.45 13.21 22.47
N ALA A 118 -5.97 14.22 21.78
CA ALA A 118 -7.12 14.05 20.89
C ALA A 118 -6.73 13.19 19.66
N LEU A 119 -7.71 12.53 19.02
CA LEU A 119 -7.45 11.65 17.86
C LEU A 119 -6.92 12.42 16.63
N ASP A 120 -7.24 13.71 16.54
CA ASP A 120 -6.80 14.61 15.49
C ASP A 120 -5.59 15.47 15.89
N ASP A 121 -5.02 15.24 17.08
CA ASP A 121 -3.81 15.93 17.52
C ASP A 121 -2.64 15.58 16.58
N PRO A 122 -1.88 16.57 16.07
CA PRO A 122 -0.73 16.32 15.20
C PRO A 122 0.38 15.45 15.82
N GLN A 123 0.44 15.36 17.15
CA GLN A 123 1.38 14.50 17.89
C GLN A 123 0.87 13.07 18.09
N ARG A 124 -0.38 12.79 17.73
CA ARG A 124 -1.01 11.47 17.91
C ARG A 124 -0.50 10.49 16.86
N ASN A 125 0.22 9.45 17.31
CA ASN A 125 0.67 8.36 16.46
C ASN A 125 -0.34 7.21 16.39
N TYR A 126 -1.04 6.95 17.49
CA TYR A 126 -1.94 5.80 17.66
C TYR A 126 -3.40 6.24 17.71
N LYS A 127 -4.15 5.99 16.63
CA LYS A 127 -5.56 6.36 16.50
C LYS A 127 -6.52 5.24 16.85
N ASP A 128 -6.02 4.02 16.93
CA ASP A 128 -6.77 2.83 17.31
C ASP A 128 -5.82 1.78 17.92
N PRO A 129 -6.33 0.75 18.62
CA PRO A 129 -5.51 -0.28 19.22
C PRO A 129 -5.16 -1.41 18.23
N ASN A 130 -5.27 -1.22 16.91
CA ASN A 130 -5.09 -2.29 15.94
C ASN A 130 -3.78 -2.15 15.15
N HIS A 131 -3.29 -3.26 14.61
CA HIS A 131 -2.22 -3.24 13.62
C HIS A 131 -2.76 -2.90 12.23
N LYS A 132 -1.84 -2.69 11.28
CA LYS A 132 -2.17 -2.36 9.89
C LYS A 132 -1.37 -3.22 8.91
N PRO A 133 -1.63 -4.54 8.81
CA PRO A 133 -1.15 -5.33 7.69
C PRO A 133 -1.71 -4.78 6.39
N GLU A 134 -0.86 -4.67 5.38
CA GLU A 134 -1.20 -4.09 4.08
C GLU A 134 -0.68 -4.97 2.95
N LEU A 135 -1.43 -5.00 1.86
CA LEU A 135 -1.05 -5.65 0.62
C LEU A 135 -1.51 -4.80 -0.55
N ILE A 136 -0.63 -4.55 -1.50
CA ILE A 136 -0.97 -3.84 -2.74
C ILE A 136 -0.59 -4.68 -3.95
N VAL A 137 -1.53 -4.79 -4.89
CA VAL A 137 -1.35 -5.43 -6.19
C VAL A 137 -1.35 -4.36 -7.27
N ALA A 138 -0.30 -4.32 -8.07
CA ALA A 138 -0.13 -3.32 -9.11
C ALA A 138 -1.16 -3.51 -10.25
N LEU A 139 -1.81 -2.42 -10.67
CA LEU A 139 -2.66 -2.37 -11.88
C LEU A 139 -1.92 -1.71 -13.05
N THR A 140 -1.04 -0.76 -12.76
CA THR A 140 -0.06 -0.21 -13.69
C THR A 140 1.34 -0.59 -13.24
N ARG A 141 2.38 -0.17 -13.97
CA ARG A 141 3.72 -0.14 -13.39
C ARG A 141 3.67 0.69 -12.10
N PHE A 142 4.11 0.11 -10.98
CA PHE A 142 3.97 0.70 -9.65
C PHE A 142 5.32 0.72 -8.94
N ARG A 143 5.75 1.90 -8.49
CA ARG A 143 7.04 2.11 -7.84
C ARG A 143 6.86 2.29 -6.34
N ALA A 144 7.67 1.59 -5.55
CA ALA A 144 7.62 1.64 -4.09
C ALA A 144 9.01 1.49 -3.45
N LEU A 145 9.13 1.98 -2.22
CA LEU A 145 10.18 1.60 -1.28
C LEU A 145 9.59 0.55 -0.33
N ALA A 146 10.28 -0.58 -0.10
CA ALA A 146 9.71 -1.69 0.68
C ALA A 146 10.75 -2.45 1.52
N GLY A 147 10.89 -2.07 2.79
CA GLY A 147 11.75 -2.73 3.78
C GLY A 147 13.24 -2.51 3.55
N PHE A 148 14.03 -2.73 4.60
CA PHE A 148 15.48 -2.66 4.51
C PHE A 148 16.03 -3.74 3.59
N ARG A 149 16.94 -3.38 2.71
CA ARG A 149 17.66 -4.36 1.87
C ARG A 149 18.87 -4.93 2.62
N PRO A 150 19.41 -6.07 2.17
CA PRO A 150 20.61 -6.63 2.78
C PRO A 150 21.77 -5.64 2.75
N ILE A 151 22.55 -5.57 3.83
CA ILE A 151 23.66 -4.62 3.99
C ILE A 151 24.66 -4.71 2.84
N ALA A 152 24.92 -5.93 2.34
CA ALA A 152 25.81 -6.14 1.19
C ALA A 152 25.39 -5.31 -0.03
N ARG A 153 24.08 -5.20 -0.30
CA ARG A 153 23.55 -4.38 -1.40
C ARG A 153 23.70 -2.89 -1.10
N THR A 154 23.49 -2.47 0.15
CA THR A 154 23.76 -1.09 0.55
C THR A 154 25.24 -0.72 0.40
N GLN A 155 26.16 -1.63 0.73
CA GLN A 155 27.59 -1.43 0.54
C GLN A 155 27.97 -1.34 -0.95
N GLU A 156 27.38 -2.17 -1.82
CA GLU A 156 27.54 -2.05 -3.28
C GLU A 156 27.09 -0.67 -3.79
N LEU A 157 25.93 -0.17 -3.33
CA LEU A 157 25.45 1.16 -3.67
C LEU A 157 26.42 2.26 -3.22
N PHE A 158 26.89 2.19 -1.96
CA PHE A 158 27.82 3.17 -1.41
C PHE A 158 29.18 3.15 -2.11
N ALA A 159 29.65 1.99 -2.55
CA ALA A 159 30.88 1.87 -3.33
C ALA A 159 30.76 2.54 -4.71
N VAL A 160 29.58 2.47 -5.36
CA VAL A 160 29.33 3.20 -6.61
C VAL A 160 29.25 4.70 -6.39
N LEU A 161 28.62 5.13 -5.28
CA LEU A 161 28.57 6.55 -4.92
C LEU A 161 29.95 7.12 -4.59
N ASP A 162 30.87 6.32 -4.03
CA ASP A 162 32.24 6.72 -3.64
C ASP A 162 32.30 8.13 -2.97
N CYS A 163 31.29 8.44 -2.17
CA CYS A 163 31.11 9.75 -1.57
C CYS A 163 31.86 9.80 -0.23
N SER A 164 32.81 10.73 -0.09
CA SER A 164 33.66 10.81 1.10
C SER A 164 32.87 11.03 2.40
N GLU A 165 31.76 11.75 2.29
CA GLU A 165 30.83 12.06 3.38
C GLU A 165 30.06 10.82 3.83
N LEU A 166 30.00 9.75 3.01
CA LEU A 166 29.43 8.47 3.40
C LEU A 166 30.38 7.60 4.24
N ALA A 167 31.69 7.91 4.28
CA ALA A 167 32.69 7.05 4.92
C ALA A 167 32.38 6.68 6.38
N PRO A 168 31.94 7.61 7.27
CA PRO A 168 31.61 7.27 8.65
C PRO A 168 30.43 6.28 8.77
N TYR A 169 29.55 6.24 7.77
CA TYR A 169 28.36 5.39 7.76
C TYR A 169 28.66 4.01 7.15
N VAL A 170 29.55 3.96 6.17
CA VAL A 170 30.12 2.70 5.65
C VAL A 170 30.82 1.95 6.79
N GLU A 171 31.55 2.64 7.66
CA GLU A 171 32.21 2.04 8.83
C GLU A 171 31.21 1.41 9.82
N ILE A 172 30.03 2.00 10.01
CA ILE A 172 28.97 1.42 10.86
C ILE A 172 28.54 0.06 10.29
N LEU A 173 28.31 -0.01 8.98
CA LEU A 173 27.90 -1.24 8.28
C LEU A 173 29.04 -2.28 8.17
N ALA A 174 30.29 -1.83 8.13
CA ALA A 174 31.46 -2.69 8.06
C ALA A 174 31.93 -3.18 9.43
N SER A 175 31.42 -2.60 10.52
CA SER A 175 31.84 -2.95 11.87
C SER A 175 31.55 -4.44 12.15
N ALA A 176 32.61 -5.25 12.17
CA ALA A 176 32.58 -6.65 12.56
C ALA A 176 32.40 -6.76 14.08
N SER A 177 31.27 -6.27 14.58
CA SER A 177 30.85 -6.55 15.94
C SER A 177 30.17 -7.92 15.97
N SER A 178 30.02 -8.52 17.15
CA SER A 178 29.19 -9.72 17.34
C SER A 178 27.69 -9.47 17.07
N ALA A 179 27.34 -8.23 16.72
CA ALA A 179 26.02 -7.76 16.36
C ALA A 179 25.58 -8.34 15.02
N GLY A 180 24.30 -8.72 14.90
CA GLY A 180 23.72 -9.13 13.63
C GLY A 180 23.45 -7.95 12.69
N GLU A 181 23.11 -8.25 11.43
CA GLU A 181 22.75 -7.26 10.39
C GLU A 181 21.71 -6.23 10.86
N SER A 182 20.71 -6.69 11.63
CA SER A 182 19.64 -5.85 12.19
C SER A 182 20.18 -4.74 13.12
N GLU A 183 21.16 -5.05 13.97
CA GLU A 183 21.76 -4.06 14.87
C GLU A 183 22.57 -3.00 14.12
N GLN A 184 23.25 -3.39 13.03
CA GLN A 184 24.01 -2.48 12.18
C GLN A 184 23.06 -1.53 11.41
N LEU A 185 21.96 -2.05 10.86
CA LEU A 185 20.92 -1.25 10.21
C LEU A 185 20.27 -0.27 11.19
N HIS A 186 19.91 -0.74 12.40
CA HIS A 186 19.38 0.11 13.46
C HIS A 186 20.37 1.22 13.83
N ALA A 187 21.65 0.90 14.03
CA ALA A 187 22.68 1.89 14.37
C ALA A 187 22.85 2.96 13.28
N LEU A 188 22.88 2.55 12.00
CA LEU A 188 22.98 3.48 10.88
C LEU A 188 21.74 4.37 10.76
N PHE A 189 20.55 3.76 10.74
CA PHE A 189 19.30 4.49 10.59
C PHE A 189 19.13 5.49 11.74
N ARG A 190 19.33 5.05 13.00
CA ARG A 190 19.34 5.91 14.18
C ARG A 190 20.32 7.08 14.03
N ARG A 191 21.54 6.82 13.54
CA ARG A 191 22.54 7.86 13.34
C ARG A 191 22.06 8.92 12.35
N TRP A 192 21.41 8.51 11.26
CA TRP A 192 20.89 9.41 10.24
C TRP A 192 19.68 10.22 10.73
N VAL A 193 18.68 9.59 11.35
CA VAL A 193 17.47 10.28 11.81
C VAL A 193 17.71 11.25 12.98
N THR A 194 18.90 11.20 13.59
CA THR A 194 19.33 12.10 14.67
C THR A 194 20.40 13.11 14.25
N LEU A 195 20.73 13.19 12.95
CA LEU A 195 21.64 14.22 12.45
C LEU A 195 21.05 15.61 12.67
N ALA A 196 21.92 16.56 13.04
CA ALA A 196 21.59 17.98 12.98
C ALA A 196 21.26 18.38 11.53
N ASP A 197 20.33 19.32 11.37
CA ASP A 197 19.76 19.68 10.06
C ASP A 197 20.83 20.09 9.04
N ASP A 198 21.80 20.91 9.44
CA ASP A 198 22.89 21.38 8.59
C ASP A 198 23.81 20.23 8.11
N VAL A 199 24.08 19.27 8.99
CA VAL A 199 24.87 18.07 8.67
C VAL A 199 24.09 17.14 7.75
N ARG A 200 22.80 16.94 8.01
CA ARG A 200 21.90 16.12 7.18
C ARG A 200 21.79 16.68 5.78
N GLU A 201 21.48 17.96 5.65
CA GLU A 201 21.37 18.65 4.36
C GLU A 201 22.69 18.64 3.58
N GLY A 202 23.81 18.85 4.28
CA GLY A 202 25.15 18.74 3.71
C GLY A 202 25.41 17.36 3.12
N LEU A 203 25.14 16.30 3.88
CA LEU A 203 25.31 14.92 3.44
C LEU A 203 24.40 14.58 2.25
N ILE A 204 23.11 14.95 2.33
CA ILE A 204 22.16 14.70 1.24
C ILE A 204 22.63 15.37 -0.05
N ARG A 205 23.06 16.62 0.02
CA ARG A 205 23.59 17.35 -1.14
C ARG A 205 24.80 16.64 -1.74
N SER A 206 25.80 16.27 -0.94
CA SER A 206 26.98 15.56 -1.46
C SER A 206 26.60 14.24 -2.15
N VAL A 207 25.69 13.46 -1.56
CA VAL A 207 25.22 12.21 -2.17
C VAL A 207 24.46 12.46 -3.48
N VAL A 208 23.57 13.44 -3.50
CA VAL A 208 22.76 13.78 -4.69
C VAL A 208 23.60 14.38 -5.82
N ASP A 209 24.63 15.17 -5.50
CA ASP A 209 25.56 15.73 -6.48
C ASP A 209 26.36 14.63 -7.19
N VAL A 210 26.86 13.65 -6.42
CA VAL A 210 27.55 12.49 -7.01
C VAL A 210 26.59 11.62 -7.80
N ALA A 211 25.41 11.32 -7.26
CA ALA A 211 24.38 10.56 -7.97
C ALA A 211 23.99 11.22 -9.31
N SER A 212 23.81 12.54 -9.32
CA SER A 212 23.49 13.31 -10.53
C SER A 212 24.62 13.30 -11.54
N THR A 213 25.88 13.33 -11.06
CA THR A 213 27.07 13.24 -11.92
C THR A 213 27.15 11.88 -12.62
N ILE A 214 26.92 10.78 -11.88
CA ILE A 214 26.89 9.42 -12.44
C ILE A 214 25.77 9.30 -13.48
N LEU A 215 24.57 9.81 -13.17
CA LEU A 215 23.41 9.74 -14.05
C LEU A 215 23.53 10.60 -15.32
N ALA A 216 24.42 11.60 -15.32
CA ALA A 216 24.69 12.46 -16.47
C ALA A 216 25.80 11.91 -17.39
N ASP A 217 26.53 10.87 -16.97
CA ASP A 217 27.59 10.22 -17.74
C ASP A 217 27.09 8.87 -18.27
N ASP A 218 26.79 8.83 -19.58
CA ASP A 218 26.33 7.61 -20.26
C ASP A 218 27.31 6.43 -20.10
N SER A 219 28.62 6.70 -20.12
CA SER A 219 29.63 5.65 -19.95
C SER A 219 29.66 5.10 -18.53
N ALA A 220 29.45 5.96 -17.52
CA ALA A 220 29.33 5.51 -16.14
C ALA A 220 28.09 4.64 -15.97
N CYS A 221 26.95 5.07 -16.54
CA CYS A 221 25.69 4.32 -16.50
C CYS A 221 25.84 2.90 -17.10
N GLU A 222 26.55 2.75 -18.22
CA GLU A 222 26.80 1.42 -18.82
C GLU A 222 27.57 0.45 -17.90
N SER A 223 28.35 0.99 -16.96
CA SER A 223 29.17 0.19 -16.03
C SER A 223 28.50 -0.11 -14.69
N VAL A 224 27.37 0.54 -14.40
CA VAL A 224 26.65 0.45 -13.13
C VAL A 224 25.41 -0.42 -13.29
N ALA A 225 25.13 -1.27 -12.30
CA ALA A 225 23.95 -2.13 -12.33
C ALA A 225 22.65 -1.30 -12.32
N GLU A 226 21.67 -1.69 -13.14
CA GLU A 226 20.43 -0.89 -13.33
C GLU A 226 19.67 -0.61 -12.02
N TRP A 227 19.65 -1.55 -11.07
CA TRP A 227 19.00 -1.35 -9.78
C TRP A 227 19.66 -0.24 -8.93
N ILE A 228 20.97 -0.02 -9.09
CA ILE A 228 21.69 1.09 -8.47
C ILE A 228 21.27 2.39 -9.16
N LEU A 229 21.25 2.42 -10.49
CA LEU A 229 20.82 3.60 -11.24
C LEU A 229 19.39 4.00 -10.88
N ASP A 230 18.46 3.06 -10.72
CA ASP A 230 17.10 3.35 -10.26
C ASP A 230 17.07 3.93 -8.84
N SER A 231 17.92 3.40 -7.94
CA SER A 231 18.09 3.96 -6.59
C SER A 231 18.60 5.41 -6.64
N LEU A 232 19.60 5.69 -7.48
CA LEU A 232 20.15 7.03 -7.70
C LEU A 232 19.11 8.01 -8.27
N ARG A 233 18.38 7.60 -9.31
CA ARG A 233 17.30 8.42 -9.91
C ARG A 233 16.23 8.75 -8.87
N THR A 234 15.88 7.77 -8.05
CA THR A 234 14.89 7.94 -6.99
C THR A 234 15.36 8.95 -5.94
N VAL A 235 16.59 8.85 -5.42
CA VAL A 235 17.05 9.83 -4.42
C VAL A 235 17.20 11.24 -4.95
N VAL A 236 17.58 11.40 -6.23
CA VAL A 236 17.60 12.71 -6.89
C VAL A 236 16.18 13.28 -7.00
N ASP A 237 15.19 12.49 -7.40
CA ASP A 237 13.79 12.93 -7.44
C ASP A 237 13.23 13.26 -6.05
N LEU A 238 13.49 12.39 -5.06
CA LEU A 238 13.07 12.62 -3.67
C LEU A 238 13.68 13.89 -3.10
N GLN A 239 14.97 14.18 -3.34
CA GLN A 239 15.59 15.43 -2.90
C GLN A 239 14.96 16.66 -3.57
N ARG A 240 14.54 16.55 -4.83
CA ARG A 240 13.85 17.65 -5.52
C ARG A 240 12.48 17.94 -4.89
N ARG A 241 11.74 16.90 -4.51
CA ARG A 241 10.38 17.00 -3.95
C ARG A 241 10.38 17.30 -2.45
N TYR A 242 11.36 16.76 -1.72
CA TYR A 242 11.51 16.85 -0.27
C TYR A 242 12.92 17.30 0.11
N PRO A 243 13.32 18.57 -0.16
CA PRO A 243 14.69 19.01 0.03
C PRO A 243 15.16 18.88 1.48
N GLY A 244 16.24 18.13 1.68
CA GLY A 244 16.85 17.97 3.01
C GLY A 244 16.11 17.01 3.95
N ASP A 245 15.03 16.37 3.48
CA ASP A 245 14.27 15.41 4.27
C ASP A 245 15.06 14.11 4.49
N ILE A 246 14.97 13.56 5.70
CA ILE A 246 15.68 12.35 6.10
C ILE A 246 15.29 11.11 5.28
N GLY A 247 14.10 11.11 4.69
CA GLY A 247 13.60 10.09 3.80
C GLY A 247 14.45 9.93 2.53
N VAL A 248 15.15 10.99 2.10
CA VAL A 248 16.09 10.93 0.97
C VAL A 248 17.25 9.99 1.29
N LEU A 249 17.84 10.11 2.49
CA LEU A 249 18.87 9.17 2.94
C LEU A 249 18.26 7.79 3.21
N SER A 250 17.11 7.75 3.89
CA SER A 250 16.46 6.49 4.26
C SER A 250 16.16 5.60 3.05
N ALA A 251 15.79 6.19 1.90
CA ALA A 251 15.62 5.45 0.65
C ALA A 251 16.89 4.68 0.24
N LEU A 252 18.08 5.22 0.52
CA LEU A 252 19.36 4.52 0.34
C LEU A 252 19.55 3.33 1.29
N LEU A 253 18.58 2.89 2.10
CA LEU A 253 18.63 1.62 2.83
C LEU A 253 17.50 0.66 2.43
N LEU A 254 16.53 1.12 1.65
CA LEU A 254 15.33 0.36 1.33
C LEU A 254 15.44 -0.32 -0.03
N HIS A 255 14.63 -1.35 -0.27
CA HIS A 255 14.44 -1.85 -1.62
C HIS A 255 13.70 -0.82 -2.47
N HIS A 256 14.23 -0.51 -3.65
CA HIS A 256 13.51 0.22 -4.70
C HIS A 256 12.85 -0.81 -5.60
N VAL A 257 11.54 -0.92 -5.49
CA VAL A 257 10.74 -1.94 -6.15
C VAL A 257 9.96 -1.29 -7.28
N THR A 258 10.00 -1.93 -8.45
CA THR A 258 9.01 -1.67 -9.49
C THR A 258 8.21 -2.93 -9.75
N LEU A 259 6.92 -2.87 -9.47
CA LEU A 259 5.95 -3.93 -9.73
C LEU A 259 5.38 -3.77 -11.13
N GLU A 260 5.37 -4.86 -11.89
CA GLU A 260 4.57 -4.98 -13.11
C GLU A 260 3.10 -5.32 -12.76
N PRO A 261 2.13 -5.01 -13.64
CA PRO A 261 0.73 -5.31 -13.40
C PRO A 261 0.48 -6.77 -12.96
N GLY A 262 -0.17 -6.94 -11.82
CA GLY A 262 -0.45 -8.22 -11.20
C GLY A 262 0.58 -8.70 -10.16
N GLN A 263 1.77 -8.08 -10.08
CA GLN A 263 2.70 -8.30 -8.98
C GLN A 263 2.28 -7.54 -7.73
N ALA A 264 2.76 -7.98 -6.57
CA ALA A 264 2.35 -7.42 -5.30
C ALA A 264 3.51 -7.27 -4.32
N ILE A 265 3.30 -6.43 -3.31
CA ILE A 265 4.07 -6.44 -2.06
C ILE A 265 3.10 -6.62 -0.89
N CYS A 266 3.55 -7.34 0.14
CA CYS A 266 2.84 -7.44 1.42
C CYS A 266 3.73 -6.85 2.51
N LEU A 267 3.20 -5.85 3.21
CA LEU A 267 3.93 -5.06 4.19
C LEU A 267 3.63 -5.58 5.60
N LYS A 268 4.69 -5.91 6.32
CA LYS A 268 4.61 -6.35 7.72
C LYS A 268 4.64 -5.16 8.67
N SER A 269 4.14 -5.36 9.89
CA SER A 269 4.40 -4.43 10.99
C SER A 269 5.91 -4.19 11.15
N GLY A 270 6.28 -2.94 11.43
CA GLY A 270 7.67 -2.48 11.58
C GLY A 270 8.44 -2.33 10.27
N GLN A 271 7.90 -2.75 9.12
CA GLN A 271 8.59 -2.61 7.84
C GLN A 271 8.43 -1.19 7.29
N LEU A 272 9.54 -0.46 7.15
CA LEU A 272 9.55 0.88 6.56
C LEU A 272 9.27 0.81 5.05
N HIS A 273 8.31 1.59 4.56
CA HIS A 273 7.91 1.58 3.16
C HIS A 273 7.32 2.93 2.70
N ALA A 274 7.24 3.14 1.39
CA ALA A 274 6.55 4.27 0.76
C ALA A 274 6.08 3.90 -0.64
N TYR A 275 4.93 4.39 -1.06
CA TYR A 275 4.50 4.31 -2.46
C TYR A 275 4.97 5.55 -3.20
N LEU A 276 5.62 5.37 -4.34
CA LEU A 276 6.26 6.46 -5.08
C LEU A 276 5.40 6.94 -6.24
N GLU A 277 4.82 6.00 -7.01
CA GLU A 277 4.11 6.30 -8.26
C GLU A 277 3.33 5.07 -8.75
N GLY A 278 2.17 5.29 -9.37
CA GLY A 278 1.38 4.26 -10.06
C GLY A 278 0.04 3.96 -9.40
N MET A 279 -0.70 3.00 -9.96
CA MET A 279 -2.00 2.56 -9.47
C MET A 279 -2.01 1.08 -9.06
N GLY A 280 -2.70 0.77 -7.97
CA GLY A 280 -2.88 -0.59 -7.48
C GLY A 280 -4.18 -0.79 -6.71
N VAL A 281 -4.52 -2.08 -6.52
CA VAL A 281 -5.55 -2.51 -5.58
C VAL A 281 -4.87 -2.74 -4.23
N GLU A 282 -5.19 -1.91 -3.25
CA GLU A 282 -4.67 -2.01 -1.89
C GLU A 282 -5.73 -2.65 -0.98
N ILE A 283 -5.33 -3.58 -0.13
CA ILE A 283 -6.15 -4.09 0.97
C ILE A 283 -5.40 -3.96 2.28
N MET A 284 -6.12 -3.58 3.32
CA MET A 284 -5.53 -3.35 4.64
C MET A 284 -6.52 -3.70 5.75
N ALA A 285 -6.00 -4.05 6.94
CA ALA A 285 -6.84 -4.08 8.13
C ALA A 285 -7.27 -2.65 8.50
N ASN A 286 -8.37 -2.54 9.25
CA ASN A 286 -8.84 -1.24 9.72
C ASN A 286 -7.94 -0.70 10.84
N SER A 287 -7.00 0.17 10.47
CA SER A 287 -6.19 0.97 11.38
C SER A 287 -5.66 2.23 10.68
N ASP A 288 -5.62 3.34 11.43
CA ASP A 288 -5.04 4.61 11.01
C ASP A 288 -3.68 4.88 11.70
N ASN A 289 -3.10 3.88 12.36
CA ASN A 289 -1.79 3.98 13.01
C ASN A 289 -0.66 4.10 11.99
N VAL A 290 0.01 5.26 11.96
CA VAL A 290 1.05 5.56 10.98
C VAL A 290 2.20 6.30 11.65
N LEU A 291 3.35 5.62 11.75
CA LEU A 291 4.61 6.23 12.18
C LEU A 291 5.36 6.67 10.94
N ARG A 292 5.64 7.97 10.82
CA ARG A 292 6.31 8.53 9.65
C ARG A 292 7.83 8.43 9.79
N GLY A 293 8.52 8.08 8.71
CA GLY A 293 9.98 8.00 8.63
C GLY A 293 10.64 9.04 7.74
N GLY A 294 9.88 10.00 7.22
CA GLY A 294 10.34 11.03 6.29
C GLY A 294 9.43 11.16 5.07
N LEU A 295 9.88 11.90 4.08
CA LEU A 295 9.13 12.30 2.88
C LEU A 295 7.81 13.00 3.27
N THR A 296 7.88 13.91 4.25
CA THR A 296 6.68 14.50 4.83
C THR A 296 6.96 15.85 5.47
N GLU A 297 6.01 16.76 5.36
CA GLU A 297 6.00 18.03 6.12
C GLU A 297 5.37 17.87 7.52
N LYS A 298 4.80 16.68 7.83
CA LYS A 298 4.14 16.41 9.10
C LYS A 298 5.14 16.06 10.19
N HIS A 299 4.67 16.09 11.44
CA HIS A 299 5.46 15.65 12.59
C HIS A 299 5.96 14.20 12.42
N VAL A 300 7.22 13.99 12.80
CA VAL A 300 7.91 12.70 12.84
C VAL A 300 8.36 12.46 14.28
N ASP A 301 7.77 11.46 14.93
CA ASP A 301 8.19 11.00 16.25
C ASP A 301 9.35 10.00 16.09
N VAL A 302 10.58 10.53 16.04
CA VAL A 302 11.79 9.72 15.82
C VAL A 302 11.99 8.66 16.91
N PRO A 303 11.85 8.97 18.22
CA PRO A 303 11.92 7.94 19.26
C PRO A 303 10.92 6.80 19.05
N GLU A 304 9.63 7.09 18.84
CA GLU A 304 8.63 6.02 18.68
C GLU A 304 8.86 5.23 17.38
N LEU A 305 9.27 5.90 16.29
CA LEU A 305 9.61 5.24 15.04
C LEU A 305 10.72 4.19 15.23
N LEU A 306 11.79 4.54 15.96
CA LEU A 306 12.90 3.62 16.21
C LEU A 306 12.50 2.39 17.02
N GLU A 307 11.52 2.51 17.91
CA GLU A 307 10.98 1.39 18.69
C GLU A 307 10.07 0.48 17.84
N VAL A 308 9.31 1.04 16.89
CA VAL A 308 8.38 0.29 16.03
C VAL A 308 9.07 -0.44 14.87
N LEU A 309 10.19 0.07 14.38
CA LEU A 309 10.84 -0.47 13.19
C LEU A 309 11.46 -1.86 13.40
N ASP A 310 11.18 -2.78 12.48
CA ASP A 310 11.91 -4.04 12.33
C ASP A 310 13.11 -3.80 11.40
N PHE A 311 14.32 -3.89 11.96
CA PHE A 311 15.56 -3.70 11.23
C PHE A 311 16.08 -4.98 10.55
N SER A 312 15.30 -6.05 10.53
CA SER A 312 15.63 -7.24 9.76
C SER A 312 15.60 -6.93 8.26
N SER A 313 16.64 -7.32 7.53
CA SER A 313 16.67 -7.14 6.08
C SER A 313 15.68 -8.08 5.38
N VAL A 314 15.05 -7.56 4.34
CA VAL A 314 14.14 -8.30 3.46
C VAL A 314 14.95 -8.84 2.29
N GLN A 315 14.79 -10.13 1.97
CA GLN A 315 15.48 -10.72 0.82
C GLN A 315 14.83 -10.31 -0.50
N ASP A 316 13.52 -10.49 -0.59
CA ASP A 316 12.69 -10.06 -1.71
C ASP A 316 11.38 -9.49 -1.18
N PRO A 317 11.07 -8.21 -1.45
CA PRO A 317 9.80 -7.61 -1.04
C PRO A 317 8.63 -8.00 -1.94
N ILE A 318 8.88 -8.49 -3.17
CA ILE A 318 7.82 -8.87 -4.11
C ILE A 318 7.25 -10.23 -3.69
N VAL A 319 5.92 -10.31 -3.68
CA VAL A 319 5.18 -11.56 -3.43
C VAL A 319 4.43 -11.97 -4.69
N GLU A 320 4.63 -13.22 -5.10
CA GLU A 320 3.93 -13.81 -6.24
C GLU A 320 2.63 -14.49 -5.76
N PRO A 321 1.52 -14.36 -6.51
CA PRO A 321 0.30 -15.07 -6.18
C PRO A 321 0.44 -16.57 -6.45
N TYR A 322 -0.36 -17.37 -5.77
CA TYR A 322 -0.49 -18.81 -6.04
C TYR A 322 -1.89 -19.16 -6.51
N SER A 323 -1.98 -20.11 -7.44
CA SER A 323 -3.27 -20.58 -7.96
C SER A 323 -4.01 -21.41 -6.91
N SER A 324 -5.28 -21.06 -6.66
CA SER A 324 -6.21 -21.89 -5.89
C SER A 324 -6.80 -23.01 -6.77
N ALA A 325 -7.41 -24.01 -6.13
CA ALA A 325 -7.99 -25.16 -6.82
C ALA A 325 -9.13 -24.80 -7.80
N ASP A 326 -9.76 -23.64 -7.62
CA ASP A 326 -10.81 -23.08 -8.46
C ASP A 326 -10.30 -22.04 -9.47
N GLY A 327 -8.98 -21.95 -9.68
CA GLY A 327 -8.37 -21.13 -10.74
C GLY A 327 -8.16 -19.66 -10.40
N ARG A 328 -8.44 -19.23 -9.16
CA ARG A 328 -8.15 -17.86 -8.69
C ARG A 328 -6.66 -17.72 -8.36
N LEU A 329 -6.15 -16.51 -8.52
CA LEU A 329 -4.81 -16.15 -8.06
C LEU A 329 -4.92 -15.52 -6.68
N ARG A 330 -4.41 -16.21 -5.65
CA ARG A 330 -4.46 -15.72 -4.27
C ARG A 330 -3.12 -15.10 -3.88
N TYR A 331 -3.17 -13.89 -3.32
CA TYR A 331 -1.98 -13.18 -2.88
C TYR A 331 -1.63 -13.57 -1.43
N PRO A 332 -0.36 -13.90 -1.12
CA PRO A 332 0.07 -14.17 0.25
C PRO A 332 -0.09 -12.92 1.13
N ALA A 333 -0.76 -13.08 2.26
CA ALA A 333 -0.87 -12.05 3.30
C ALA A 333 -0.35 -12.58 4.64
N HIS A 334 0.14 -11.68 5.50
CA HIS A 334 0.64 -12.00 6.84
C HIS A 334 -0.43 -11.86 7.93
N SER A 335 -1.70 -11.94 7.57
CA SER A 335 -2.82 -11.54 8.41
C SER A 335 -4.07 -12.39 8.12
N ASP A 336 -4.92 -12.53 9.14
CA ASP A 336 -6.19 -13.27 9.07
C ASP A 336 -7.39 -12.33 8.83
N GLU A 337 -7.17 -11.01 8.83
CA GLU A 337 -8.20 -9.99 8.59
C GLU A 337 -8.72 -10.01 7.16
N PHE A 338 -7.90 -10.46 6.20
CA PHE A 338 -8.31 -10.48 4.81
C PHE A 338 -7.58 -11.52 3.96
N VAL A 339 -8.20 -11.77 2.82
CA VAL A 339 -7.71 -12.54 1.69
C VAL A 339 -7.99 -11.70 0.45
N LEU A 340 -6.97 -11.52 -0.39
CA LEU A 340 -7.14 -10.90 -1.70
C LEU A 340 -6.89 -11.93 -2.80
N GLU A 341 -7.86 -12.04 -3.69
CA GLU A 341 -7.80 -12.90 -4.86
C GLU A 341 -8.03 -12.08 -6.13
N ARG A 342 -7.31 -12.43 -7.19
CA ARG A 342 -7.53 -11.92 -8.55
C ARG A 342 -8.07 -13.03 -9.42
N VAL A 343 -9.05 -12.69 -10.24
CA VAL A 343 -9.67 -13.60 -11.21
C VAL A 343 -9.70 -12.91 -12.56
N GLU A 344 -9.25 -13.62 -13.59
CA GLU A 344 -9.43 -13.21 -14.98
C GLU A 344 -10.46 -14.14 -15.62
N LEU A 345 -11.59 -13.56 -16.03
CA LEU A 345 -12.61 -14.26 -16.81
C LEU A 345 -12.27 -14.12 -18.29
N THR A 346 -12.40 -15.21 -19.02
CA THR A 346 -12.10 -15.30 -20.45
C THR A 346 -13.24 -15.97 -21.18
N CYS A 347 -13.16 -16.08 -22.51
CA CYS A 347 -14.11 -16.87 -23.28
C CYS A 347 -14.11 -18.37 -22.90
N GLU A 348 -13.00 -18.90 -22.38
CA GLU A 348 -12.87 -20.29 -21.92
C GLU A 348 -13.47 -20.50 -20.52
N GLN A 349 -13.34 -19.48 -19.66
CA GLN A 349 -13.91 -19.45 -18.32
C GLN A 349 -14.69 -18.14 -18.11
N PRO A 350 -15.89 -18.03 -18.70
CA PRO A 350 -16.61 -16.75 -18.76
C PRO A 350 -17.39 -16.43 -17.49
N THR A 351 -17.42 -17.34 -16.52
CA THR A 351 -18.21 -17.21 -15.30
C THR A 351 -17.38 -17.49 -14.07
N LEU A 352 -17.67 -16.75 -13.01
CA LEU A 352 -17.13 -16.92 -11.67
C LEU A 352 -18.29 -17.14 -10.70
N ARG A 353 -18.18 -18.17 -9.87
CA ARG A 353 -19.09 -18.36 -8.75
C ARG A 353 -18.43 -17.95 -7.46
N CYS A 354 -19.05 -17.06 -6.72
CA CYS A 354 -18.61 -16.65 -5.40
C CYS A 354 -19.54 -17.28 -4.36
N GLY A 355 -19.14 -18.46 -3.86
CA GLY A 355 -19.65 -19.03 -2.62
C GLY A 355 -18.68 -18.72 -1.48
N HIS A 356 -19.18 -18.27 -0.33
CA HIS A 356 -18.33 -17.84 0.76
C HIS A 356 -18.98 -18.07 2.13
N ASP A 357 -18.14 -18.28 3.15
CA ASP A 357 -18.54 -18.44 4.57
C ASP A 357 -18.33 -17.16 5.39
N GLY A 358 -18.00 -16.04 4.73
CA GLY A 358 -17.75 -14.71 5.29
C GLY A 358 -18.03 -13.62 4.25
N PRO A 359 -18.02 -12.32 4.60
CA PRO A 359 -18.30 -11.23 3.66
C PRO A 359 -17.26 -11.11 2.55
N ALA A 360 -17.66 -10.53 1.42
CA ALA A 360 -16.75 -10.17 0.35
C ALA A 360 -17.07 -8.82 -0.31
N ILE A 361 -16.02 -8.17 -0.81
CA ILE A 361 -16.11 -7.06 -1.76
C ILE A 361 -15.51 -7.55 -3.08
N VAL A 362 -16.29 -7.44 -4.16
CA VAL A 362 -15.84 -7.76 -5.52
C VAL A 362 -15.68 -6.46 -6.29
N LEU A 363 -14.45 -6.14 -6.70
CA LEU A 363 -14.06 -4.96 -7.46
C LEU A 363 -13.71 -5.36 -8.88
N VAL A 364 -14.24 -4.67 -9.88
CA VAL A 364 -13.85 -4.86 -11.29
C VAL A 364 -12.76 -3.86 -11.65
N THR A 365 -11.72 -4.33 -12.35
CA THR A 365 -10.56 -3.53 -12.78
C THR A 365 -10.34 -3.55 -14.28
N ARG A 366 -10.90 -4.52 -15.02
CA ARG A 366 -10.85 -4.56 -16.49
C ARG A 366 -12.11 -5.20 -17.05
N GLY A 367 -12.55 -4.71 -18.21
CA GLY A 367 -13.77 -5.16 -18.87
C GLY A 367 -15.01 -4.94 -18.00
N ALA A 368 -16.06 -5.72 -18.22
CA ALA A 368 -17.27 -5.67 -17.42
C ALA A 368 -17.80 -7.07 -17.12
N VAL A 369 -18.46 -7.19 -15.97
CA VAL A 369 -19.19 -8.40 -15.59
C VAL A 369 -20.66 -8.11 -15.36
N ARG A 370 -21.50 -9.08 -15.71
CA ARG A 370 -22.92 -9.11 -15.38
C ARG A 370 -23.11 -9.99 -14.15
N CYS A 371 -23.86 -9.49 -13.19
CA CYS A 371 -24.39 -10.26 -12.08
C CYS A 371 -25.87 -9.93 -11.95
N GLU A 372 -26.73 -10.94 -12.01
CA GLU A 372 -28.18 -10.74 -12.13
C GLU A 372 -28.50 -9.75 -13.29
N ASP A 373 -29.26 -8.69 -13.02
CA ASP A 373 -29.63 -7.66 -14.01
C ASP A 373 -28.64 -6.47 -14.05
N GLN A 374 -27.52 -6.54 -13.32
CA GLN A 374 -26.58 -5.42 -13.18
C GLN A 374 -25.29 -5.67 -13.97
N ILE A 375 -24.75 -4.60 -14.55
CA ILE A 375 -23.42 -4.59 -15.19
C ILE A 375 -22.49 -3.81 -14.27
N ILE A 376 -21.38 -4.43 -13.89
CA ILE A 376 -20.34 -3.88 -13.03
C ILE A 376 -19.10 -3.65 -13.90
N ARG A 377 -18.60 -2.42 -13.88
CA ARG A 377 -17.51 -1.90 -14.73
C ARG A 377 -16.27 -1.57 -13.90
N PRO A 378 -15.12 -1.27 -14.55
CA PRO A 378 -13.92 -0.92 -13.82
C PRO A 378 -14.16 0.25 -12.86
N THR A 379 -13.52 0.21 -11.69
CA THR A 379 -13.74 1.11 -10.53
C THR A 379 -15.03 0.89 -9.75
N GLU A 380 -15.94 0.03 -10.22
CA GLU A 380 -17.16 -0.33 -9.50
C GLU A 380 -16.93 -1.59 -8.66
N ALA A 381 -17.53 -1.60 -7.47
CA ALA A 381 -17.49 -2.75 -6.58
C ALA A 381 -18.88 -3.09 -6.04
N VAL A 382 -19.05 -4.36 -5.66
CA VAL A 382 -20.26 -4.86 -5.00
C VAL A 382 -19.91 -5.51 -3.67
N TRP A 383 -20.84 -5.36 -2.74
CA TRP A 383 -20.86 -6.04 -1.45
C TRP A 383 -21.62 -7.36 -1.54
N LEU A 384 -21.00 -8.42 -1.02
CA LEU A 384 -21.58 -9.74 -0.87
C LEU A 384 -21.64 -10.12 0.62
N PRO A 385 -22.83 -10.20 1.23
CA PRO A 385 -22.97 -10.59 2.63
C PRO A 385 -22.77 -12.09 2.82
N ALA A 386 -22.18 -12.52 3.93
CA ALA A 386 -21.89 -13.93 4.22
C ALA A 386 -23.10 -14.87 4.09
N GLY A 387 -24.30 -14.38 4.41
CA GLY A 387 -25.56 -15.11 4.27
C GLY A 387 -26.17 -15.08 2.87
N ALA A 388 -25.51 -14.51 1.86
CA ALA A 388 -25.97 -14.55 0.48
C ALA A 388 -25.95 -15.98 -0.08
N ALA A 389 -26.87 -16.27 -0.99
CA ALA A 389 -26.72 -17.42 -1.87
C ALA A 389 -25.48 -17.26 -2.75
N GLU A 390 -24.98 -18.39 -3.28
CA GLU A 390 -23.88 -18.39 -4.25
C GLU A 390 -24.18 -17.39 -5.38
N THR A 391 -23.28 -16.42 -5.56
CA THR A 391 -23.46 -15.33 -6.53
C THR A 391 -22.60 -15.62 -7.76
N GLU A 392 -23.22 -15.62 -8.94
CA GLU A 392 -22.52 -15.84 -10.21
C GLU A 392 -22.27 -14.51 -10.93
N PHE A 393 -21.02 -14.31 -11.36
CA PHE A 393 -20.61 -13.22 -12.24
C PHE A 393 -20.26 -13.82 -13.60
N ALA A 394 -20.70 -13.20 -14.68
CA ALA A 394 -20.37 -13.60 -16.04
C ALA A 394 -19.75 -12.42 -16.79
N VAL A 395 -18.83 -12.65 -17.73
CA VAL A 395 -18.36 -11.58 -18.64
C VAL A 395 -19.58 -10.94 -19.31
N ALA A 396 -19.67 -9.61 -19.21
CA ALA A 396 -20.74 -8.86 -19.83
C ALA A 396 -20.48 -8.78 -21.35
N GLY A 397 -20.88 -9.79 -22.11
CA GLY A 397 -20.87 -9.69 -23.57
C GLY A 397 -21.70 -8.48 -24.03
N GLY A 398 -21.10 -7.60 -24.84
CA GLY A 398 -21.74 -6.37 -25.33
C GLY A 398 -21.49 -6.09 -26.81
N GLU A 399 -22.57 -6.07 -27.59
CA GLU A 399 -22.68 -5.23 -28.79
C GLU A 399 -22.99 -3.79 -28.33
N ALA A 400 -21.96 -2.97 -28.15
CA ALA A 400 -22.12 -1.52 -28.07
C ALA A 400 -20.83 -0.84 -28.53
N GLY A 401 -20.64 -0.79 -29.85
CA GLY A 401 -19.67 0.10 -30.49
C GLY A 401 -18.20 -0.28 -30.34
N GLY A 402 -17.78 -1.37 -30.98
CA GLY A 402 -16.41 -1.49 -31.52
C GLY A 402 -15.62 -2.73 -31.13
N GLU A 403 -15.68 -3.18 -29.88
CA GLU A 403 -14.96 -4.38 -29.43
C GLU A 403 -15.86 -5.15 -28.45
N THR A 404 -16.09 -6.44 -28.72
CA THR A 404 -16.75 -7.31 -27.75
C THR A 404 -15.76 -7.53 -26.62
N GLU A 405 -16.06 -7.05 -25.41
CA GLU A 405 -15.26 -7.39 -24.23
C GLU A 405 -15.31 -8.91 -24.03
N THR A 406 -14.21 -9.59 -24.35
CA THR A 406 -14.08 -11.05 -24.27
C THR A 406 -13.48 -11.51 -22.94
N SER A 407 -13.09 -10.57 -22.08
CA SER A 407 -12.50 -10.84 -20.77
C SER A 407 -12.87 -9.77 -19.75
N ALA A 408 -12.78 -10.14 -18.48
CA ALA A 408 -12.91 -9.22 -17.36
C ALA A 408 -11.93 -9.59 -16.25
N GLU A 409 -11.44 -8.59 -15.51
CA GLU A 409 -10.60 -8.79 -14.34
C GLU A 409 -11.33 -8.32 -13.08
N LEU A 410 -11.31 -9.18 -12.07
CA LEU A 410 -11.92 -8.92 -10.78
C LEU A 410 -10.92 -9.15 -9.64
N PHE A 411 -11.04 -8.30 -8.63
CA PHE A 411 -10.42 -8.49 -7.32
C PHE A 411 -11.49 -8.82 -6.29
N ILE A 412 -11.19 -9.77 -5.41
CA ILE A 412 -12.11 -10.27 -4.41
C ILE A 412 -11.42 -10.16 -3.06
N ALA A 413 -11.88 -9.22 -2.25
CA ALA A 413 -11.46 -9.04 -0.88
C ALA A 413 -12.45 -9.77 0.03
N ARG A 414 -11.97 -10.70 0.86
CA ARG A 414 -12.79 -11.49 1.78
C ARG A 414 -12.02 -11.83 3.06
N THR A 415 -12.68 -12.49 4.01
CA THR A 415 -12.12 -12.96 5.29
C THR A 415 -12.09 -14.47 5.40
#